data_AF-A0A821KPG7-F1
#
_entry.id   AF-A0A821KPG7-F1
#
_cell.length_a   1.000
_cell.length_b   1.000
_cell.length_c   1.000
_cell.angle_alpha   90.00
_cell.angle_beta   90.00
_cell.angle_gamma   90.00
#
_symmetry.space_group_name_H-M   'P 1'
#
loop_
_entity.id
_entity.type
_entity.pdbx_description
1 polymer ?
#
loop_
_entity_poly.entity_id
_entity_poly.type
_entity_poly.pdbx_seq_one_letter_code
_entity_poly.pdbx_strand_id
1 'polypeptide(L)'
;MYAGRFDWATHIRVISVKDYVKHIILDLARVHAEIYSISSQLVFIVLSCILSTLVNELAKLYSNINQFSKAGSMQACLDLIALQECLGRCMETETSNKLKELITQIPDAAEHIKSKALTDMLNLFLKQMQPYSIAFRDVTPQ
;
A
#
# COMPACT_ATOMS: atom_id res chain seq x y z
N MET A 1 -1.20 -7.32 14.22
CA MET A 1 -1.22 -6.44 13.04
C MET A 1 -0.23 -5.28 13.11
N TYR A 2 0.24 -4.78 14.28
CA TYR A 2 1.35 -3.81 14.34
C TYR A 2 2.26 -3.97 15.58
N ALA A 3 3.37 -4.68 15.46
CA ALA A 3 4.34 -4.84 16.55
C ALA A 3 5.32 -3.65 16.71
N GLY A 4 5.35 -2.71 15.76
CA GLY A 4 6.36 -1.64 15.67
C GLY A 4 5.89 -0.20 15.87
N ARG A 5 4.65 0.03 16.35
CA ARG A 5 4.09 1.35 16.73
C ARG A 5 4.08 2.47 15.66
N PHE A 6 4.35 2.19 14.38
CA PHE A 6 4.42 3.23 13.32
C PHE A 6 5.26 4.44 13.73
N ASP A 7 6.41 4.19 14.37
CA ASP A 7 7.32 5.26 14.74
C ASP A 7 8.16 5.68 13.52
N TRP A 8 7.66 6.71 12.83
CA TRP A 8 8.34 7.37 11.72
C TRP A 8 9.30 8.46 12.16
N ALA A 9 9.26 8.85 13.44
CA ALA A 9 10.12 9.90 13.98
C ALA A 9 11.54 9.36 14.26
N THR A 10 11.66 8.10 14.66
CA THR A 10 12.95 7.48 14.99
C THR A 10 13.53 6.63 13.85
N HIS A 11 12.92 6.64 12.66
CA HIS A 11 13.40 5.81 11.56
C HIS A 11 14.78 6.27 11.09
N ILE A 12 15.73 5.33 11.06
CA ILE A 12 17.15 5.64 10.78
C ILE A 12 17.51 5.33 9.33
N ARG A 13 16.88 4.31 8.71
CA ARG A 13 17.24 3.86 7.36
C ARG A 13 16.08 3.18 6.63
N VAL A 14 15.93 3.52 5.35
CA VAL A 14 15.05 2.83 4.40
C VAL A 14 15.84 1.73 3.69
N ILE A 15 15.35 0.49 3.74
CA ILE A 15 16.03 -0.68 3.15
C ILE A 15 15.13 -1.36 2.11
N SER A 16 13.86 -1.54 2.46
CA SER A 16 12.82 -2.12 1.60
C SER A 16 11.46 -1.68 2.11
N VAL A 17 10.41 -1.99 1.35
CA VAL A 17 9.03 -1.93 1.84
C VAL A 17 8.88 -2.76 3.12
N LYS A 18 8.14 -2.25 4.11
CA LYS A 18 7.91 -2.92 5.40
C LYS A 18 7.02 -4.16 5.26
N ASP A 19 7.21 -5.12 6.16
CA ASP A 19 6.51 -6.41 6.09
C ASP A 19 5.00 -6.31 6.26
N TYR A 20 4.48 -5.27 6.93
CA TYR A 20 3.03 -5.09 7.04
C TYR A 20 2.35 -4.93 5.67
N VAL A 21 3.02 -4.26 4.72
CA VAL A 21 2.53 -4.13 3.34
C VAL A 21 2.50 -5.50 2.65
N LYS A 22 3.55 -6.32 2.85
CA LYS A 22 3.58 -7.70 2.33
C LYS A 22 2.43 -8.52 2.89
N HIS A 23 2.18 -8.44 4.19
CA HIS A 23 1.09 -9.15 4.84
C HIS A 23 -0.28 -8.73 4.28
N ILE A 24 -0.52 -7.43 4.12
CA ILE A 24 -1.76 -6.92 3.49
C ILE A 24 -1.95 -7.53 2.10
N ILE A 25 -0.92 -7.48 1.24
CA ILE A 25 -1.01 -7.99 -0.13
C ILE A 25 -1.25 -9.52 -0.14
N LEU A 26 -0.54 -10.27 0.72
CA LEU A 26 -0.69 -11.72 0.81
C LEU A 26 -2.07 -12.14 1.34
N ASP A 27 -2.57 -11.46 2.36
CA ASP A 27 -3.87 -11.75 2.94
C ASP A 27 -5.00 -11.39 1.96
N LEU A 28 -4.89 -10.28 1.25
CA LEU A 28 -5.83 -9.95 0.17
C LEU A 28 -5.77 -10.94 -1.00
N ALA A 29 -4.59 -11.51 -1.31
CA ALA A 29 -4.47 -12.52 -2.35
C ALA A 29 -5.17 -13.83 -1.95
N ARG A 30 -5.15 -14.18 -0.66
CA ARG A 30 -5.91 -15.31 -0.12
C ARG A 30 -7.41 -15.05 -0.20
N VAL A 31 -7.86 -13.88 0.24
CA VAL A 31 -9.27 -13.47 0.14
C VAL A 31 -9.74 -13.48 -1.32
N HIS A 32 -8.92 -12.96 -2.24
CA HIS A 32 -9.18 -13.05 -3.68
C HIS A 32 -9.40 -14.51 -4.12
N ALA A 33 -8.48 -15.42 -3.79
CA ALA A 33 -8.57 -16.82 -4.21
C ALA A 33 -9.84 -17.51 -3.67
N GLU A 34 -10.21 -17.25 -2.42
CA GLU A 34 -11.42 -17.79 -1.81
C GLU A 34 -12.68 -17.27 -2.52
N ILE A 35 -12.78 -15.97 -2.76
CA ILE A 35 -13.97 -15.37 -3.41
C ILE A 35 -14.04 -15.80 -4.87
N TYR A 36 -12.92 -15.78 -5.59
CA TYR A 36 -12.85 -16.19 -6.99
C TYR A 36 -13.30 -17.64 -7.18
N SER A 37 -13.02 -18.52 -6.21
CA SER A 37 -13.49 -19.92 -6.25
C SER A 37 -15.01 -20.07 -6.18
N ILE A 38 -15.71 -19.06 -5.64
CA ILE A 38 -17.18 -19.03 -5.53
C ILE A 38 -17.78 -18.25 -6.70
N SER A 39 -17.30 -17.03 -6.94
CA SER A 39 -17.74 -16.16 -8.03
C SER A 39 -16.72 -15.07 -8.31
N SER A 40 -16.18 -15.07 -9.53
CA SER A 40 -15.26 -14.03 -10.00
C SER A 40 -15.88 -12.63 -10.01
N GLN A 41 -17.21 -12.52 -10.13
CA GLN A 41 -17.93 -11.25 -10.15
C GLN A 41 -17.94 -10.56 -8.77
N LEU A 42 -17.80 -11.32 -7.68
CA LEU A 42 -17.79 -10.79 -6.32
C LEU A 42 -16.43 -10.25 -5.88
N VAL A 43 -15.37 -10.60 -6.61
CA VAL A 43 -13.99 -10.29 -6.23
C VAL A 43 -13.77 -8.78 -6.09
N PHE A 44 -14.14 -7.99 -7.11
CA PHE A 44 -13.98 -6.55 -7.05
C PHE A 44 -14.81 -5.93 -5.92
N ILE A 45 -16.08 -6.33 -5.79
CA ILE A 45 -17.02 -5.79 -4.80
C ILE A 45 -16.47 -5.96 -3.38
N VAL A 46 -15.98 -7.15 -3.05
CA VAL A 46 -15.48 -7.42 -1.69
C VAL A 46 -14.12 -6.78 -1.46
N LEU A 47 -13.18 -6.90 -2.42
CA LEU A 47 -11.85 -6.32 -2.27
C LEU A 47 -11.89 -4.80 -2.20
N SER A 48 -12.74 -4.13 -2.99
CA SER A 48 -12.90 -2.67 -2.96
C SER A 48 -13.39 -2.19 -1.59
N CYS A 49 -14.36 -2.90 -0.98
CA CYS A 49 -14.84 -2.61 0.37
C CYS A 49 -13.75 -2.76 1.43
N ILE A 50 -12.96 -3.84 1.37
CA ILE A 50 -11.85 -4.07 2.30
C ILE A 50 -10.79 -2.98 2.13
N LEU A 51 -10.43 -2.65 0.88
CA LEU A 51 -9.42 -1.65 0.57
C LEU A 51 -9.85 -0.25 0.99
N SER A 52 -11.13 0.10 0.82
CA SER A 52 -11.69 1.37 1.31
C SER A 52 -11.52 1.47 2.82
N THR A 53 -11.87 0.42 3.57
CA THR A 53 -11.68 0.37 5.03
C THR A 53 -10.21 0.49 5.41
N LEU A 54 -9.33 -0.24 4.72
CA LEU A 54 -7.89 -0.22 4.97
C LEU A 54 -7.29 1.16 4.73
N VAL A 55 -7.63 1.82 3.62
CA VAL A 55 -7.15 3.18 3.31
C VAL A 55 -7.69 4.19 4.32
N ASN A 56 -8.94 4.06 4.77
CA ASN A 56 -9.50 4.91 5.82
C ASN A 56 -8.74 4.77 7.15
N GLU A 57 -8.40 3.54 7.55
CA GLU A 57 -7.63 3.30 8.77
C GLU A 57 -6.18 3.77 8.63
N LEU A 58 -5.55 3.58 7.47
CA LEU A 58 -4.24 4.17 7.19
C LEU A 58 -4.28 5.69 7.29
N ALA A 59 -5.28 6.34 6.69
CA ALA A 59 -5.41 7.80 6.77
C ALA A 59 -5.52 8.29 8.22
N LYS A 60 -6.33 7.63 9.06
CA LYS A 60 -6.43 7.93 10.50
C LYS A 60 -5.13 7.71 11.25
N LEU A 61 -4.41 6.64 10.94
CA LEU A 61 -3.11 6.37 11.56
C LEU A 61 -2.11 7.46 11.21
N TYR A 62 -2.08 7.87 9.94
CA TYR A 62 -1.15 8.87 9.45
C TYR A 62 -1.46 10.28 9.94
N SER A 63 -2.74 10.64 10.11
CA SER A 63 -3.14 11.91 10.71
C SER A 63 -2.71 12.06 12.17
N ASN A 64 -2.44 10.95 12.86
CA ASN A 64 -1.99 10.93 14.25
C ASN A 64 -0.45 10.96 14.38
N ILE A 65 0.29 10.98 13.27
CA ILE A 65 1.75 11.07 13.28
C ILE A 65 2.15 12.54 13.46
N ASN A 66 2.79 12.85 14.59
CA ASN A 66 3.20 14.22 14.89
C ASN A 66 4.50 14.65 14.17
N GLN A 67 5.39 13.70 13.87
CA GLN A 67 6.71 13.98 13.32
C GLN A 67 7.20 12.85 12.41
N PHE A 68 7.94 13.23 11.36
CA PHE A 68 8.66 12.33 10.49
C PHE A 68 10.15 12.67 10.51
N SER A 69 11.02 11.65 10.58
CA SER A 69 12.40 11.82 10.14
C SER A 69 12.46 11.78 8.61
N LYS A 70 13.55 12.26 8.00
CA LYS A 70 13.75 12.17 6.54
C LYS A 70 13.70 10.72 6.03
N ALA A 71 14.20 9.76 6.82
CA ALA A 71 14.09 8.35 6.46
C ALA A 71 12.68 7.79 6.72
N GLY A 72 12.00 8.28 7.76
CA GLY A 72 10.63 7.89 8.08
C GLY A 72 9.63 8.33 7.01
N SER A 73 9.71 9.58 6.55
CA SER A 73 8.89 10.08 5.44
C SER A 73 9.14 9.31 4.16
N MET A 74 10.40 9.05 3.81
CA MET A 74 10.75 8.23 2.63
C MET A 74 10.23 6.80 2.73
N GLN A 75 10.35 6.14 3.89
CA GLN A 75 9.81 4.80 4.12
C GLN A 75 8.28 4.79 4.00
N ALA A 76 7.62 5.79 4.58
CA ALA A 76 6.17 5.92 4.54
C ALA A 76 5.66 6.13 3.10
N CYS A 77 6.34 6.96 2.29
CA CYS A 77 6.05 7.08 0.86
C CYS A 77 6.24 5.73 0.15
N LEU A 78 7.38 5.06 0.36
CA LEU A 78 7.68 3.77 -0.27
C LEU A 78 6.59 2.73 0.02
N ASP A 79 6.16 2.61 1.27
CA ASP A 79 5.16 1.64 1.70
C ASP A 79 3.77 1.92 1.09
N LEU A 80 3.32 3.17 1.09
CA LEU A 80 2.02 3.54 0.50
C LEU A 80 2.02 3.44 -1.02
N ILE A 81 3.12 3.80 -1.70
CA ILE A 81 3.25 3.64 -3.14
C ILE A 81 3.24 2.15 -3.51
N ALA A 82 3.90 1.30 -2.73
CA ALA A 82 3.87 -0.14 -2.96
C ALA A 82 2.45 -0.72 -2.87
N LEU A 83 1.63 -0.25 -1.91
CA LEU A 83 0.21 -0.61 -1.84
C LEU A 83 -0.57 -0.13 -3.07
N GLN A 84 -0.37 1.12 -3.48
CA GLN A 84 -1.03 1.70 -4.66
C GLN A 84 -0.69 0.91 -5.94
N GLU A 85 0.57 0.57 -6.15
CA GLU A 85 1.03 -0.17 -7.34
C GLU A 85 0.51 -1.61 -7.37
N CYS A 86 0.44 -2.28 -6.22
CA CYS A 86 -0.01 -3.67 -6.15
C CYS A 86 -1.53 -3.82 -6.17
N LEU A 87 -2.27 -2.89 -5.56
CA LEU A 87 -3.69 -3.06 -5.25
C LEU A 87 -4.59 -2.02 -5.94
N GLY A 88 -4.02 -1.03 -6.63
CA GLY A 88 -4.78 0.09 -7.20
C GLY A 88 -5.87 -0.30 -8.20
N ARG A 89 -5.79 -1.48 -8.84
CA ARG A 89 -6.85 -2.01 -9.73
C ARG A 89 -8.05 -2.59 -8.99
N CYS A 90 -7.85 -3.01 -7.74
CA CYS A 90 -8.92 -3.51 -6.87
C CYS A 90 -9.59 -2.39 -6.07
N MET A 91 -9.09 -1.15 -6.19
CA MET A 91 -9.65 0.01 -5.50
C MET A 91 -10.67 0.72 -6.38
N GLU A 92 -11.73 1.22 -5.77
CA GLU A 92 -12.56 2.25 -6.38
C GLU A 92 -11.75 3.54 -6.58
N THR A 93 -12.17 4.34 -7.55
CA THR A 93 -11.50 5.61 -7.90
C THR A 93 -11.35 6.53 -6.69
N GLU A 94 -12.38 6.64 -5.85
CA GLU A 94 -12.34 7.46 -4.62
C GLU A 94 -11.29 6.94 -3.63
N THR A 95 -11.26 5.62 -3.39
CA THR A 95 -10.28 4.98 -2.49
C THR A 95 -8.85 5.17 -3.00
N SER A 96 -8.65 5.00 -4.31
CA SER A 96 -7.35 5.22 -4.98
C SER A 96 -6.90 6.68 -4.88
N ASN A 97 -7.81 7.63 -5.07
CA ASN A 97 -7.52 9.06 -4.92
C ASN A 97 -7.18 9.42 -3.48
N LYS A 98 -7.92 8.88 -2.50
CA LYS A 98 -7.64 9.09 -1.08
C LYS A 98 -6.26 8.56 -0.67
N LEU A 99 -5.83 7.42 -1.19
CA LEU A 99 -4.48 6.90 -0.96
C LEU A 99 -3.41 7.80 -1.59
N LYS A 100 -3.64 8.31 -2.81
CA LYS A 100 -2.74 9.29 -3.44
C LYS A 100 -2.64 10.58 -2.65
N GLU A 101 -3.76 11.12 -2.18
CA GLU A 101 -3.80 12.30 -1.31
C GLU A 101 -2.99 12.05 -0.04
N LEU A 102 -3.16 10.88 0.59
CA LEU A 102 -2.39 10.50 1.78
C LEU A 102 -0.88 10.51 1.51
N ILE A 103 -0.44 9.99 0.36
CA ILE A 103 0.98 10.03 -0.05
C ILE A 103 1.47 11.49 -0.18
N THR A 104 0.66 12.38 -0.76
CA THR A 104 1.04 13.78 -0.95
C THR A 104 1.14 14.58 0.35
N GLN A 105 0.48 14.13 1.42
CA GLN A 105 0.53 14.76 2.74
C GLN A 105 1.82 14.42 3.51
N ILE A 106 2.59 13.42 3.07
CA ILE A 106 3.85 13.04 3.71
C ILE A 106 4.91 14.12 3.43
N PRO A 107 5.69 14.56 4.43
CA PRO A 107 6.79 15.50 4.23
C PRO A 107 7.76 15.03 3.14
N ASP A 108 8.23 15.96 2.31
CA ASP A 108 9.19 15.70 1.22
C ASP A 108 8.76 14.64 0.19
N ALA A 109 7.47 14.28 0.13
CA ALA A 109 6.96 13.23 -0.76
C ALA A 109 7.36 13.44 -2.23
N ALA A 110 7.28 14.68 -2.73
CA ALA A 110 7.65 14.99 -4.11
C ALA A 110 9.15 14.76 -4.42
N GLU A 111 10.04 14.95 -3.44
CA GLU A 111 11.47 14.63 -3.55
C GLU A 111 11.66 13.11 -3.51
N HIS A 112 11.01 12.43 -2.55
CA HIS A 112 11.12 10.99 -2.36
C HIS A 112 10.65 10.21 -3.58
N ILE A 113 9.50 10.56 -4.18
CA ILE A 113 8.93 9.89 -5.36
C ILE A 113 9.88 9.98 -6.57
N LYS A 114 10.64 11.06 -6.69
CA LYS A 114 11.62 11.24 -7.78
C LYS A 114 12.97 10.58 -7.47
N SER A 115 13.19 10.13 -6.24
CA SER A 115 14.45 9.53 -5.82
C SER A 115 14.66 8.18 -6.50
N LYS A 116 15.78 8.05 -7.22
CA LYS A 116 16.20 6.78 -7.81
C LYS A 116 16.25 5.65 -6.79
N ALA A 117 16.71 5.94 -5.56
CA ALA A 117 16.80 4.94 -4.51
C ALA A 117 15.41 4.39 -4.12
N LEU A 118 14.40 5.25 -4.03
CA LEU A 118 13.02 4.82 -3.76
C LEU A 118 12.51 3.93 -4.89
N THR A 119 12.69 4.38 -6.13
CA THR A 119 12.28 3.65 -7.33
C THR A 119 12.94 2.26 -7.42
N ASP A 120 14.25 2.16 -7.13
CA ASP A 120 14.97 0.89 -7.15
C ASP A 120 14.45 -0.07 -6.06
N MET A 121 14.20 0.43 -4.84
CA MET A 121 13.61 -0.37 -3.76
C MET A 121 12.18 -0.82 -4.07
N LEU A 122 11.37 0.06 -4.66
CA LEU A 122 10.02 -0.25 -5.09
C LEU A 122 10.03 -1.33 -6.18
N ASN A 123 10.86 -1.17 -7.21
CA ASN A 123 10.95 -2.14 -8.31
C ASN A 123 11.41 -3.52 -7.82
N LEU A 124 12.38 -3.56 -6.91
CA LEU A 124 12.82 -4.81 -6.29
C LEU A 124 11.66 -5.48 -5.54
N PHE A 125 10.89 -4.70 -4.77
CA PHE A 125 9.73 -5.19 -4.06
C PHE A 125 8.63 -5.71 -5.00
N LEU A 126 8.26 -4.93 -6.02
CA LEU A 126 7.24 -5.32 -7.00
C LEU A 126 7.62 -6.61 -7.73
N LYS A 127 8.91 -6.79 -8.04
CA LYS A 127 9.42 -8.05 -8.62
C LYS A 127 9.24 -9.22 -7.66
N GLN A 128 9.50 -9.04 -6.37
CA GLN A 128 9.28 -10.08 -5.35
C GLN A 128 7.80 -10.41 -5.15
N MET A 129 6.92 -9.41 -5.24
CA MET A 129 5.48 -9.58 -5.04
C MET A 129 4.71 -10.03 -6.29
N GLN A 130 5.37 -10.11 -7.45
CA GLN A 130 4.75 -10.43 -8.74
C GLN A 130 3.89 -11.72 -8.75
N PRO A 131 4.27 -12.82 -8.06
CA PRO A 131 3.43 -14.01 -8.00
C PRO A 131 2.07 -13.80 -7.30
N TYR A 132 2.00 -12.85 -6.37
CA TYR A 132 0.79 -12.55 -5.60
C TYR A 132 -0.01 -11.43 -6.26
N SER A 133 0.67 -10.42 -6.81
CA SER A 133 0.00 -9.28 -7.45
C SER A 133 -0.63 -9.61 -8.79
N ILE A 134 -0.27 -10.74 -9.42
CA ILE A 134 -0.90 -11.20 -10.66
C ILE A 134 -2.40 -11.47 -10.47
N ALA A 135 -2.81 -11.96 -9.29
CA ALA A 135 -4.21 -12.23 -8.97
C ALA A 135 -5.08 -10.98 -9.08
N PHE A 136 -4.52 -9.80 -8.79
CA PHE A 136 -5.24 -8.53 -8.83
C PHE A 136 -5.30 -7.89 -10.23
N ARG A 137 -4.59 -8.44 -11.23
CA ARG A 137 -4.49 -7.81 -12.56
C ARG A 137 -5.77 -7.92 -13.37
N ASP A 138 -6.51 -9.00 -13.17
CA ASP A 138 -7.72 -9.35 -13.91
C ASP A 138 -8.99 -8.85 -13.20
N VAL A 139 -8.83 -8.21 -12.04
CA VAL A 139 -9.93 -7.58 -11.32
C VAL A 139 -10.32 -6.30 -12.04
N THR A 140 -11.50 -6.31 -12.66
CA THR A 140 -12.06 -5.14 -13.35
C THR A 140 -13.16 -4.49 -12.49
N PRO A 141 -13.16 -3.16 -12.34
CA PRO A 141 -14.34 -2.44 -11.86
C PRO A 141 -15.53 -2.77 -12.76
N GLN A 142 -16.68 -3.08 -12.16
CA GLN A 142 -17.94 -3.22 -12.89
C GLN A 142 -18.52 -1.84 -13.24
#